data_AF-A0A350CW02-F1
#
_entry.id   AF-A0A350CW02-F1
#
_cell.length_a   1.000
_cell.length_b   1.000
_cell.length_c   1.000
_cell.angle_alpha   90.00
_cell.angle_beta   90.00
_cell.angle_gamma   90.00
#
_symmetry.space_group_name_H-M   'P 1'
#
loop_
_entity.id
_entity.type
_entity.pdbx_description
1 polymer ?
#
loop_
_entity_poly.entity_id
_entity_poly.type
_entity_poly.pdbx_seq_one_letter_code
_entity_poly.pdbx_strand_id
1 'polypeptide(L)'
;KSPASILFGTQSYKKDWNATQPKQEDGYIWITLTPKAKDASVSSVSFGFKSEKLEKLIFVGSMGEKTNLTISDLKTDVQLSPETFKFTAPKGTDVIEVK
;
A
#
# COMPACT_ATOMS: atom_id res chain seq x y z
N LYS A 1 8.69 8.28 0.56
CA LYS A 1 8.03 7.20 1.35
C LYS A 1 7.36 6.25 0.37
N SER A 2 7.54 4.94 0.53
CA SER A 2 6.93 3.96 -0.37
C SER A 2 5.40 4.00 -0.20
N PRO A 3 4.62 3.88 -1.28
CA PRO A 3 3.17 3.82 -1.18
C PRO A 3 2.66 2.66 -0.30
N ALA A 4 3.43 1.56 -0.19
CA ALA A 4 3.14 0.44 0.71
C ALA A 4 3.14 0.84 2.21
N SER A 5 3.80 1.93 2.60
CA SER A 5 3.85 2.38 4.00
C SER A 5 2.48 2.75 4.59
N ILE A 6 1.44 2.93 3.76
CA ILE A 6 0.06 3.18 4.21
C ILE A 6 -0.60 1.89 4.73
N LEU A 7 -0.23 0.73 4.18
CA LEU A 7 -0.72 -0.57 4.60
C LEU A 7 -0.05 -1.06 5.88
N PHE A 8 1.23 -0.72 6.04
CA PHE A 8 2.09 -1.29 7.09
C PHE A 8 2.57 -0.25 8.11
N GLY A 9 2.08 0.99 8.02
CA GLY A 9 2.43 2.07 8.95
C GLY A 9 1.74 1.88 10.30
N THR A 10 2.51 1.95 11.38
CA THR A 10 2.03 1.83 12.77
C THR A 10 1.25 3.06 13.28
N GLN A 11 1.02 4.05 12.43
CA GLN A 11 0.28 5.27 12.77
C GLN A 11 -1.09 5.29 12.10
N SER A 12 -2.09 5.82 12.79
CA SER A 12 -3.42 6.05 12.22
C SER A 12 -3.32 6.90 10.96
N TYR A 13 -3.69 6.33 9.82
CA TYR A 13 -3.67 6.99 8.50
C TYR A 13 -4.39 8.34 8.50
N LYS A 14 -5.34 8.52 9.43
CA LYS A 14 -6.16 9.74 9.57
C LYS A 14 -5.35 11.02 9.76
N LYS A 15 -4.11 10.95 10.24
CA LYS A 15 -3.26 12.14 10.38
C LYS A 15 -2.91 12.72 9.02
N ASP A 16 -2.42 11.88 8.12
CA ASP A 16 -1.79 12.30 6.87
C ASP A 16 -2.69 12.10 5.63
N TRP A 17 -3.81 11.39 5.78
CA TRP A 17 -4.69 11.00 4.67
C TRP A 17 -6.16 11.35 4.94
N ASN A 18 -6.87 11.70 3.87
CA ASN A 18 -8.33 11.75 3.82
C ASN A 18 -8.85 10.43 3.25
N ALA A 19 -9.99 9.94 3.75
CA ALA A 19 -10.66 8.76 3.22
C ALA A 19 -11.99 9.14 2.58
N THR A 20 -12.30 8.56 1.44
CA THR A 20 -13.65 8.64 0.86
C THR A 20 -14.63 7.81 1.67
N GLN A 21 -15.92 8.13 1.55
CA GLN A 21 -16.95 7.16 1.93
C GLN A 21 -16.82 5.91 1.05
N PRO A 22 -17.13 4.71 1.59
CA PRO A 22 -17.14 3.50 0.80
C PRO A 22 -18.10 3.61 -0.39
N LYS A 23 -17.63 3.24 -1.59
CA LYS A 23 -18.44 3.20 -2.82
C LYS A 23 -18.45 1.79 -3.39
N GLN A 24 -19.62 1.29 -3.77
CA GLN A 24 -19.71 0.00 -4.44
C GLN A 24 -19.57 0.17 -5.96
N GLU A 25 -18.63 -0.54 -6.57
CA GLU A 25 -18.35 -0.49 -8.02
C GLU A 25 -17.61 -1.75 -8.45
N ASP A 26 -17.97 -2.30 -9.62
CA ASP A 26 -17.38 -3.52 -10.20
C ASP A 26 -17.38 -4.76 -9.28
N GLY A 27 -18.36 -4.86 -8.37
CA GLY A 27 -18.46 -5.94 -7.40
C GLY A 27 -17.52 -5.82 -6.19
N TYR A 28 -16.87 -4.67 -6.01
CA TYR A 28 -16.05 -4.34 -4.85
C TYR A 28 -16.64 -3.16 -4.08
N ILE A 29 -16.31 -3.10 -2.79
CA ILE A 29 -16.43 -1.90 -1.96
C ILE A 29 -15.09 -1.19 -2.00
N TRP A 30 -15.07 0.02 -2.54
CA TRP A 30 -13.88 0.83 -2.68
C TRP A 30 -13.78 1.89 -1.58
N ILE A 31 -12.61 1.96 -0.96
CA ILE A 31 -12.20 3.07 -0.11
C ILE A 31 -10.99 3.70 -0.77
N THR A 32 -11.00 5.01 -0.97
CA THR A 32 -9.85 5.73 -1.54
C THR A 32 -9.25 6.67 -0.50
N LEU A 33 -7.93 6.63 -0.38
CA LEU A 33 -7.14 7.52 0.43
C LEU A 33 -6.44 8.54 -0.46
N THR A 34 -6.49 9.82 -0.07
CA THR A 34 -5.72 10.91 -0.68
C THR A 34 -4.87 11.60 0.37
N PRO A 35 -3.62 11.97 0.07
CA PRO A 35 -2.78 12.62 1.06
C PRO A 35 -3.27 14.04 1.32
N LYS A 36 -3.07 14.51 2.56
CA LYS A 36 -3.35 15.90 2.92
C LYS A 36 -2.20 16.85 2.54
N ALA A 37 -0.99 16.30 2.42
CA ALA A 37 0.18 17.05 1.98
C ALA A 37 0.10 17.37 0.48
N LYS A 38 0.48 18.59 0.09
CA LYS A 38 0.37 19.08 -1.31
C LYS A 38 1.50 18.58 -2.21
N ASP A 39 2.62 18.18 -1.63
CA ASP A 39 3.86 17.74 -2.28
C ASP A 39 4.03 16.21 -2.23
N ALA A 40 2.94 15.47 -2.03
CA ALA A 40 2.99 14.02 -2.01
C ALA A 40 3.30 13.45 -3.41
N SER A 41 4.22 12.48 -3.48
CA SER A 41 4.53 11.75 -4.72
C SER A 41 3.42 10.77 -5.17
N VAL A 42 2.34 10.68 -4.39
CA VAL A 42 1.18 9.83 -4.65
C VAL A 42 -0.05 10.72 -4.66
N SER A 43 -0.89 10.59 -5.68
CA SER A 43 -2.17 11.29 -5.77
C SER A 43 -3.26 10.56 -4.98
N SER A 44 -3.35 9.24 -5.13
CA SER A 44 -4.35 8.44 -4.42
C SER A 44 -3.98 6.97 -4.29
N VAL A 45 -4.65 6.33 -3.34
CA VAL A 45 -4.59 4.88 -3.09
C VAL A 45 -6.00 4.35 -2.91
N SER A 46 -6.43 3.42 -3.74
CA SER A 46 -7.75 2.80 -3.63
C SER A 46 -7.64 1.35 -3.20
N PHE A 47 -8.47 0.95 -2.26
CA PHE A 47 -8.56 -0.37 -1.65
C PHE A 47 -9.89 -0.98 -2.06
N GLY A 48 -9.84 -2.08 -2.81
CA GLY A 48 -11.02 -2.80 -3.27
C GLY A 48 -11.25 -4.04 -2.42
N PHE A 49 -12.36 -4.02 -1.69
CA PHE A 49 -12.78 -5.12 -0.81
C PHE A 49 -13.88 -5.93 -1.47
N LYS A 50 -13.80 -7.25 -1.36
CA LYS A 50 -14.85 -8.18 -1.79
C LYS A 50 -15.04 -9.22 -0.70
N SER A 51 -16.29 -9.42 -0.27
CA SER A 51 -16.60 -10.34 0.84
C SER A 51 -15.69 -10.12 2.06
N GLU A 52 -15.51 -8.85 2.43
CA GLU A 52 -14.66 -8.38 3.55
C GLU A 52 -13.15 -8.61 3.40
N LYS A 53 -12.69 -9.14 2.25
CA LYS A 53 -11.28 -9.35 1.95
C LYS A 53 -10.75 -8.26 1.04
N LEU A 54 -9.52 -7.79 1.32
CA LEU A 54 -8.80 -6.92 0.41
C LEU A 54 -8.30 -7.74 -0.78
N GLU A 55 -8.78 -7.43 -1.99
CA GLU A 55 -8.40 -8.15 -3.22
C GLU A 55 -7.72 -7.23 -4.26
N LYS A 56 -7.96 -5.92 -4.18
CA LYS A 56 -7.43 -4.93 -5.13
C LYS A 56 -6.76 -3.77 -4.41
N LEU A 57 -5.63 -3.33 -4.93
CA LEU A 57 -5.04 -2.04 -4.62
C LEU A 57 -4.73 -1.30 -5.91
N ILE A 58 -5.05 -0.01 -5.94
CA ILE A 58 -4.72 0.87 -7.05
C ILE A 58 -3.95 2.05 -6.49
N PHE A 59 -2.74 2.26 -7.00
CA PHE A 59 -1.94 3.45 -6.71
C PHE A 59 -1.93 4.36 -7.93
N VAL A 60 -2.21 5.64 -7.69
CA VAL A 60 -2.05 6.69 -8.69
C VAL A 60 -0.97 7.64 -8.18
N GLY A 61 0.13 7.75 -8.92
CA GLY A 61 1.22 8.66 -8.61
C GLY A 61 0.92 10.12 -8.96
N SER A 62 1.82 11.02 -8.62
CA SER A 62 1.61 12.46 -8.82
C SER A 62 1.60 12.88 -10.30
N MET A 63 2.15 12.05 -11.20
CA MET A 63 2.16 12.30 -12.65
C MET A 63 1.05 11.53 -13.38
N GLY A 64 0.16 10.86 -12.64
CA GLY A 64 -0.97 10.09 -13.19
C GLY A 64 -0.62 8.63 -13.53
N GLU A 65 0.60 8.19 -13.27
CA GLU A 65 1.00 6.79 -13.41
C GLU A 65 0.15 5.89 -12.49
N LYS A 66 -0.38 4.80 -13.05
CA LYS A 66 -1.33 3.92 -12.35
C LYS A 66 -0.75 2.53 -12.20
N THR A 67 -0.61 2.07 -10.96
CA THR A 67 -0.21 0.70 -10.62
C THR A 67 -1.42 -0.05 -10.06
N ASN A 68 -1.75 -1.20 -10.65
CA ASN A 68 -2.84 -2.05 -10.20
C ASN A 68 -2.25 -3.34 -9.61
N LEU A 69 -2.62 -3.66 -8.37
CA LEU A 69 -2.21 -4.86 -7.67
C LEU A 69 -3.46 -5.70 -7.39
N THR A 70 -3.35 -7.01 -7.63
CA THR A 70 -4.36 -7.98 -7.22
C THR A 70 -3.74 -8.85 -6.14
N ILE A 71 -4.41 -8.94 -5.00
CA ILE A 71 -3.99 -9.72 -3.84
C ILE A 71 -4.82 -11.01 -3.83
N SER A 72 -4.13 -12.14 -3.77
CA SER A 72 -4.73 -13.45 -3.51
C SER A 72 -4.16 -14.02 -2.22
N ASP A 73 -4.92 -14.90 -1.56
CA ASP A 73 -4.49 -15.63 -0.37
C ASP A 73 -3.98 -14.74 0.78
N LEU A 74 -4.62 -13.59 0.98
CA LEU A 74 -4.30 -12.70 2.09
C LEU A 74 -4.49 -13.44 3.42
N LYS A 75 -3.41 -13.50 4.21
CA LYS A 75 -3.42 -14.05 5.56
C LYS A 75 -3.06 -12.95 6.55
N THR A 76 -3.95 -12.69 7.51
CA THR A 76 -3.70 -11.78 8.62
C THR A 76 -3.23 -12.57 9.85
N ASP A 77 -2.64 -11.88 10.82
CA ASP A 77 -2.22 -12.44 12.11
C ASP A 77 -1.28 -13.66 11.99
N VAL A 78 -0.50 -13.71 10.91
CA VAL A 78 0.51 -14.75 10.69
C VAL A 78 1.75 -14.44 11.51
N GLN A 79 2.21 -15.42 12.30
CA GLN A 79 3.49 -15.32 12.96
C GLN A 79 4.61 -15.60 11.95
N LEU A 80 5.37 -14.57 11.60
CA LEU A 80 6.51 -14.66 10.69
C LEU A 80 7.81 -14.79 11.49
N SER A 81 8.70 -15.68 11.05
CA SER A 81 10.05 -15.77 11.61
C SER A 81 10.81 -14.45 11.40
N PRO A 82 11.64 -14.00 12.37
CA PRO A 82 12.51 -12.83 12.18
C PRO A 82 13.41 -12.94 10.94
N GLU A 83 13.78 -14.15 10.53
CA GLU A 83 14.58 -14.41 9.33
C GLU A 83 13.88 -13.96 8.04
N THR A 84 12.55 -13.91 8.00
CA THR A 84 11.78 -13.40 6.85
C THR A 84 12.08 -11.92 6.56
N PHE A 85 12.56 -11.18 7.55
CA PHE A 85 12.86 -9.75 7.46
C PHE A 85 14.37 -9.47 7.35
N LYS A 86 15.21 -10.51 7.29
CA LYS A 86 16.64 -10.35 7.09
C LYS A 86 16.99 -10.49 5.61
N PHE A 87 17.70 -9.51 5.09
CA PHE A 87 18.28 -9.57 3.75
C PHE A 87 19.80 -9.70 3.88
N THR A 88 20.37 -10.73 3.24
CA THR A 88 21.81 -10.86 3.05
C THR A 88 22.09 -10.73 1.57
N ALA A 89 22.84 -9.70 1.17
CA ALA A 89 23.21 -9.51 -0.22
C ALA A 89 24.06 -10.71 -0.70
N PRO A 90 23.75 -11.31 -1.87
CA PRO A 90 24.57 -12.35 -2.45
C PRO A 90 26.02 -11.89 -2.65
N LYS A 91 26.96 -12.85 -2.68
CA LYS A 91 28.38 -12.52 -2.92
C LYS A 91 28.55 -11.86 -4.29
N GLY A 92 29.27 -10.74 -4.32
CA GLY A 92 29.52 -9.97 -5.54
C GLY A 92 28.41 -8.97 -5.89
N THR A 93 27.37 -8.87 -5.06
CA THR A 93 26.39 -7.78 -5.16
C THR A 93 27.01 -6.48 -4.68
N ASP A 94 26.94 -5.44 -5.53
CA ASP A 94 27.24 -4.08 -5.12
C ASP A 94 26.08 -3.53 -4.27
N VAL A 95 26.40 -2.96 -3.12
CA VAL A 95 25.41 -2.45 -2.15
C VAL A 95 25.59 -0.95 -2.02
N ILE A 96 24.61 -0.21 -2.51
CA ILE A 96 24.62 1.25 -2.49
C ILE A 96 23.68 1.72 -1.38
N GLU A 97 24.24 2.34 -0.34
CA GLU A 97 23.45 3.05 0.67
C GLU A 97 23.19 4.48 0.21
N VAL A 98 21.94 4.77 -0.11
CA VAL A 98 21.48 6.16 -0.33
C VAL A 98 21.07 6.72 1.02
N LYS A 99 21.85 7.67 1.54
CA LYS A 99 21.52 8.42 2.76
C LYS A 99 20.33 9.37 2.55
#